data_AF-A0A519W3A2-F1
#
_entry.id   AF-A0A519W3A2-F1
#
_cell.length_a   1.000
_cell.length_b   1.000
_cell.length_c   1.000
_cell.angle_alpha   90.00
_cell.angle_beta   90.00
_cell.angle_gamma   90.00
#
_symmetry.space_group_name_H-M   'P 1'
#
loop_
_entity.id
_entity.type
_entity.pdbx_description
1 polymer ?
#
loop_
_entity_poly.entity_id
_entity_poly.type
_entity_poly.pdbx_seq_one_letter_code
_entity_poly.pdbx_strand_id
1 'polypeptide(L)' 'LKQLPQIAKNQIVWLNSLWPSLNGGHDDDRAVEQNQKPESWGWLLDFNPVFIQSDRPADLIKYLKQRKLHQ' A
#
# COMPACT_ATOMS: atom_id res chain seq x y z
N LEU A 1 4.90 10.10 -9.19
CA LEU A 1 4.63 8.65 -9.00
C LEU A 1 5.34 7.75 -10.01
N LYS A 2 5.30 8.02 -11.33
CA LYS A 2 5.92 7.14 -12.36
C LYS A 2 7.41 6.81 -12.16
N GLN A 3 8.17 7.68 -11.49
CA GLN A 3 9.58 7.47 -11.18
C GLN A 3 9.83 6.68 -9.88
N LEU A 4 8.82 6.52 -9.01
CA LEU A 4 8.98 5.86 -7.71
C LEU A 4 9.53 4.43 -7.82
N PRO A 5 9.08 3.57 -8.76
CA PRO A 5 9.63 2.23 -8.87
C PRO A 5 11.13 2.22 -9.18
N GLN A 6 11.64 3.24 -9.88
CA GLN A 6 13.07 3.38 -10.16
C GLN A 6 13.85 3.91 -8.95
N ILE A 7 13.26 4.83 -8.18
CA ILE A 7 13.84 5.35 -6.93
C ILE A 7 13.92 4.23 -5.87
N ALA A 8 12.86 3.40 -5.77
CA ALA A 8 12.75 2.29 -4.83
C ALA A 8 13.85 1.22 -4.99
N LYS A 9 14.56 1.19 -6.12
CA LYS A 9 15.70 0.28 -6.32
C LYS A 9 16.88 0.60 -5.41
N ASN A 10 17.06 1.88 -5.08
CA ASN A 10 18.23 2.38 -4.35
C ASN A 10 17.88 3.18 -3.09
N GLN A 11 16.59 3.44 -2.85
CA GLN A 11 16.12 4.22 -1.70
C GLN A 11 14.87 3.58 -1.10
N ILE A 12 14.69 3.81 0.20
CA ILE A 12 13.50 3.36 0.93
C ILE A 12 12.34 4.28 0.56
N VAL A 13 11.28 3.69 0.01
CA VAL A 13 10.01 4.37 -0.22
C VAL A 13 9.03 3.99 0.90
N TRP A 14 8.51 5.01 1.58
CA TRP A 14 7.44 4.91 2.56
C TRP A 14 6.18 5.53 1.97
N LEU A 15 5.09 4.77 1.94
CA LEU A 15 3.77 5.24 1.50
C LEU A 15 2.75 5.17 2.64
N ASN A 16 1.69 5.95 2.54
CA ASN A 16 0.62 6.02 3.53
C ASN A 16 -0.68 5.48 2.93
N SER A 17 -1.48 4.75 3.72
CA SER A 17 -2.80 4.25 3.32
C SER A 17 -3.94 4.78 4.22
N LEU A 18 -3.69 5.73 5.11
CA LEU A 18 -4.68 6.18 6.10
C LEU A 18 -5.89 6.88 5.47
N TRP A 19 -5.66 7.97 4.74
CA TRP A 19 -6.73 8.87 4.26
C TRP A 19 -6.59 9.16 2.76
N PRO A 20 -7.70 9.38 2.03
CA PRO A 20 -7.67 9.68 0.59
C PRO A 20 -6.71 10.82 0.20
N SER A 21 -6.57 11.84 1.06
CA SER A 21 -5.72 13.01 0.82
C SER A 21 -4.21 12.70 0.85
N LEU A 22 -3.80 11.57 1.42
CA LEU A 22 -2.39 11.18 1.58
C LEU A 22 -1.90 10.25 0.45
N ASN A 23 -2.81 9.68 -0.32
CA ASN A 23 -2.52 8.58 -1.24
C ASN A 23 -3.32 8.62 -2.54
N GLY A 24 -3.99 9.74 -2.85
CA GLY A 24 -4.76 9.89 -4.09
C GLY A 24 -6.06 9.05 -4.12
N GLY A 25 -6.65 8.77 -2.96
CA GLY A 25 -7.87 7.95 -2.84
C GLY A 25 -7.62 6.44 -2.84
N HIS A 26 -6.43 6.02 -2.43
CA HIS A 26 -6.00 4.62 -2.31
C HIS A 26 -5.79 4.27 -0.83
N ASP A 27 -6.84 4.52 -0.04
CA ASP A 27 -6.85 4.45 1.41
C ASP A 27 -7.41 3.12 1.98
N ASP A 28 -7.31 2.98 3.29
CA ASP A 28 -7.62 1.77 4.04
C ASP A 28 -9.11 1.43 4.03
N ASP A 29 -10.00 2.44 4.08
CA ASP A 29 -11.44 2.20 4.01
C ASP A 29 -11.85 1.68 2.63
N ARG A 30 -11.23 2.18 1.56
CA ARG A 30 -11.39 1.61 0.22
C ARG A 30 -10.93 0.15 0.16
N ALA A 31 -9.79 -0.18 0.78
CA ALA A 31 -9.30 -1.55 0.81
C ALA A 31 -10.22 -2.51 1.59
N VAL A 32 -10.68 -2.09 2.77
CA VAL A 32 -11.40 -2.96 3.71
C VAL A 32 -12.90 -2.88 3.49
N GLU A 33 -13.51 -1.70 3.66
CA GLU A 33 -14.96 -1.50 3.69
C GLU A 33 -15.59 -1.67 2.31
N GLN A 34 -14.91 -1.17 1.26
CA GLN A 34 -15.36 -1.33 -0.12
C GLN A 34 -14.85 -2.64 -0.76
N ASN A 35 -14.04 -3.41 -0.03
CA ASN A 35 -13.40 -4.63 -0.50
C ASN A 35 -12.56 -4.47 -1.79
N GLN A 36 -11.96 -3.28 -1.98
CA GLN A 36 -11.14 -2.93 -3.16
C GLN A 36 -9.65 -2.94 -2.83
N LYS A 37 -9.16 -4.05 -2.28
CA LYS A 37 -7.75 -4.16 -1.85
C LYS A 37 -6.76 -4.07 -3.03
N PRO A 38 -7.01 -4.67 -4.21
CA PRO A 38 -6.16 -4.47 -5.40
C PRO A 38 -6.08 -3.00 -5.82
N GLU A 39 -7.22 -2.30 -5.83
CA GLU A 39 -7.29 -0.92 -6.25
C GLU A 39 -6.75 0.05 -5.21
N SER A 40 -6.67 -0.33 -3.92
CA SER A 40 -6.06 0.46 -2.86
C SER A 40 -4.62 -0.01 -2.57
N TRP A 41 -4.43 -0.97 -1.65
CA TRP A 41 -3.10 -1.47 -1.29
C TRP A 41 -2.33 -2.07 -2.46
N GLY A 42 -2.99 -2.74 -3.40
CA GLY A 42 -2.34 -3.25 -4.61
C GLY A 42 -1.69 -2.12 -5.43
N TRP A 43 -2.42 -1.02 -5.63
CA TRP A 43 -1.89 0.15 -6.32
C TRP A 43 -0.70 0.79 -5.59
N LEU A 44 -0.71 0.81 -4.25
CA LEU A 44 0.46 1.27 -3.48
C LEU A 44 1.67 0.35 -3.67
N LEU A 45 1.46 -0.96 -3.74
CA LEU A 45 2.51 -1.97 -3.93
C LEU A 45 3.19 -1.86 -5.31
N ASP A 46 2.49 -1.38 -6.34
CA ASP A 46 3.07 -1.17 -7.68
C ASP A 46 4.23 -0.16 -7.68
N PHE A 47 4.39 0.64 -6.61
CA PHE A 47 5.50 1.56 -6.42
C PHE A 47 6.70 0.98 -5.67
N ASN A 48 6.70 -0.32 -5.36
CA ASN A 48 7.72 -1.03 -4.59
C ASN A 48 8.07 -0.36 -3.24
N PRO A 49 7.08 0.00 -2.39
CA PRO A 49 7.38 0.53 -1.07
C PRO A 49 8.02 -0.52 -0.17
N VAL A 50 8.87 -0.06 0.74
CA VAL A 50 9.36 -0.89 1.85
C VAL A 50 8.40 -0.79 3.04
N PHE A 51 7.79 0.39 3.24
CA PHE A 51 6.83 0.64 4.31
C PHE A 51 5.50 1.16 3.75
N ILE A 52 4.40 0.59 4.27
CA ILE A 52 3.05 1.14 4.12
C ILE A 52 2.54 1.43 5.53
N GLN A 53 2.22 2.68 5.83
CA GLN A 53 1.61 3.08 7.08
C GLN A 53 0.08 3.02 6.95
N SER A 54 -0.53 2.17 7.77
CA SER A 54 -1.96 1.85 7.76
C SER A 54 -2.56 1.89 9.16
N ASP A 55 -3.83 2.24 9.27
CA ASP A 55 -4.63 2.10 10.51
C ASP A 55 -5.43 0.79 10.54
N ARG A 56 -5.30 -0.05 9.49
CA ARG A 56 -5.81 -1.42 9.39
C ARG A 56 -4.66 -2.45 9.30
N PRO A 57 -3.69 -2.46 10.24
CA PRO A 57 -2.47 -3.25 10.11
C PRO A 57 -2.73 -4.76 10.03
N ALA A 58 -3.75 -5.28 10.72
CA ALA A 58 -4.09 -6.70 10.67
C ALA A 58 -4.54 -7.16 9.27
N ASP A 59 -5.44 -6.40 8.64
CA ASP A 59 -5.94 -6.68 7.30
C ASP A 59 -4.86 -6.48 6.23
N LEU A 60 -4.04 -5.44 6.37
CA LEU A 60 -2.90 -5.20 5.48
C LEU A 60 -1.89 -6.36 5.57
N ILE A 61 -1.50 -6.78 6.79
CA ILE A 61 -0.59 -7.92 6.98
C ILE A 61 -1.17 -9.19 6.35
N LYS A 62 -2.47 -9.48 6.56
CA LYS A 62 -3.14 -10.63 5.94
C LYS A 62 -3.05 -10.57 4.41
N TYR A 63 -3.31 -9.40 3.82
CA TYR A 63 -3.25 -9.17 2.38
C TYR A 63 -1.82 -9.32 1.81
N LEU A 64 -0.80 -8.88 2.55
CA LEU A 64 0.61 -9.04 2.17
C LEU A 64 1.08 -10.49 2.28
N LYS A 65 0.71 -11.21 3.35
CA LYS A 65 1.03 -12.64 3.54
C LYS A 65 0.45 -13.51 2.42
N GLN A 66 -0.79 -13.26 2.02
CA GLN A 66 -1.43 -13.94 0.88
C GLN A 66 -0.65 -13.74 -0.44
N ARG A 67 0.07 -12.62 -0.59
CA ARG A 67 0.93 -12.31 -1.74
C ARG A 67 2.40 -12.69 -1.55
N LYS A 68 2.77 -13.29 -0.41
CA LYS A 68 4.17 -13.60 -0.06
C LYS A 68 5.06 -12.35 0.00
N LEU A 69 4.49 -11.21 0.41
CA LEU A 69 5.19 -9.93 0.59
C LEU A 69 5.49 -9.62 2.07
N HIS A 70 5.04 -10.46 3.00
CA HIS A 70 5.29 -10.34 4.44
C HIS A 70 5.35 -11.76 5.06
N GLN A 71 6.15 -11.93 6.12
CA GLN A 71 6.31 -13.18 6.89
C GLN A 71 5.24 -13.32 7.97
#